data_AF-A0A3N4I754-F1
#
_entry.id   AF-A0A3N4I754-F1
#
_cell.length_a   1.000
_cell.length_b   1.000
_cell.length_c   1.000
_cell.angle_alpha   90.00
_cell.angle_beta   90.00
_cell.angle_gamma   90.00
#
_symmetry.space_group_name_H-M   'P 1'
#
loop_
_entity.id
_entity.type
_entity.pdbx_description
1 polymer ?
#
loop_
_entity_poly.entity_id
_entity_poly.type
_entity_poly.pdbx_seq_one_letter_code
_entity_poly.pdbx_strand_id
1 'polypeptide(L)'
;GPRRDFVAFIDGSAGSGKLGHQRIGRLELMFLLEIPTRGEDGTGNCGWEKHHLAAIRPTEFMESTEGQKARRTFKVSWATERLVLVPLRRIVRAVSVVPILPPHQLRQSFTPPVDIYEAARGFVINNRIDSETFNAYF
;
A
#
# COMPACT_ATOMS: atom_id res chain seq x y z
N GLY A 1 -3.41 18.12 -4.30
CA GLY A 1 -2.88 17.59 -3.03
C GLY A 1 -1.97 16.42 -3.32
N PRO A 2 -1.06 16.03 -2.41
CA PRO A 2 -0.22 14.85 -2.61
C PRO A 2 -1.10 13.63 -2.87
N ARG A 3 -0.83 12.91 -3.96
CA ARG A 3 -1.58 11.72 -4.33
C ARG A 3 -1.31 10.63 -3.29
N ARG A 4 -2.36 10.19 -2.59
CA ARG A 4 -2.29 9.09 -1.62
C ARG A 4 -2.66 7.79 -2.33
N ASP A 5 -1.80 7.39 -3.24
CA ASP A 5 -2.04 6.24 -4.09
C ASP A 5 -1.90 4.94 -3.30
N PHE A 6 -2.74 3.95 -3.62
CA PHE A 6 -2.55 2.60 -3.11
C PHE A 6 -1.64 1.83 -4.06
N VAL A 7 -0.78 1.00 -3.50
CA VAL A 7 0.21 0.22 -4.25
C VAL A 7 0.26 -1.22 -3.75
N ALA A 8 0.61 -2.13 -4.65
CA ALA A 8 1.01 -3.48 -4.32
C ALA A 8 2.53 -3.54 -4.15
N PHE A 9 3.01 -4.15 -3.07
CA PHE A 9 4.42 -4.28 -2.77
C PHE A 9 4.77 -5.65 -2.18
N ILE A 10 6.05 -6.02 -2.27
CA ILE A 10 6.61 -7.26 -1.70
C ILE A 10 7.42 -6.87 -0.45
N ASP A 11 7.02 -7.31 0.74
CA ASP A 11 7.74 -6.94 1.97
C ASP A 11 8.87 -7.92 2.37
N GLY A 12 8.91 -9.11 1.76
CA GLY A 12 9.92 -10.12 2.04
C GLY A 12 9.58 -11.07 3.18
N SER A 13 8.49 -10.85 3.92
CA SER A 13 7.90 -11.84 4.82
C SER A 13 7.39 -13.04 4.01
N ALA A 14 7.72 -14.25 4.48
CA ALA A 14 7.20 -15.50 3.96
C ALA A 14 5.74 -15.66 4.44
N GLY A 15 4.83 -14.91 3.81
CA GLY A 15 3.43 -14.82 4.21
C GLY A 15 2.49 -14.75 3.02
N SER A 16 1.34 -15.43 3.16
CA SER A 16 0.33 -15.74 2.15
C SER A 16 -0.38 -14.50 1.57
N GLY A 17 0.32 -13.76 0.70
CA GLY A 17 -0.36 -12.79 -0.14
C GLY A 17 -1.42 -13.51 -0.98
N LYS A 18 -2.71 -13.24 -0.72
CA LYS A 18 -3.84 -13.71 -1.56
C LYS A 18 -3.69 -13.26 -3.03
N LEU A 19 -2.75 -12.35 -3.30
CA LEU A 19 -2.32 -11.83 -4.59
C LEU A 19 -0.85 -12.20 -4.91
N GLY A 20 -0.44 -13.45 -4.70
CA GLY A 20 0.90 -13.92 -5.07
C GLY A 20 2.02 -13.22 -4.30
N HIS A 21 1.97 -13.29 -2.97
CA HIS A 21 2.93 -12.66 -2.03
C HIS A 21 2.94 -11.13 -2.00
N GLN A 22 2.07 -10.48 -2.77
CA GLN A 22 1.89 -9.03 -2.70
C GLN A 22 1.03 -8.64 -1.49
N ARG A 23 1.44 -7.56 -0.82
CA ARG A 23 0.64 -6.81 0.14
C ARG A 23 0.18 -5.51 -0.51
N ILE A 24 -0.94 -4.96 -0.02
CA ILE A 24 -1.44 -3.66 -0.46
C ILE A 24 -1.21 -2.63 0.65
N GLY A 25 -0.91 -1.39 0.28
CA GLY A 25 -0.79 -0.29 1.23
C GLY A 25 -0.92 1.06 0.55
N ARG A 26 -1.03 2.12 1.34
CA ARG A 26 -1.09 3.50 0.85
C ARG A 26 0.31 4.09 0.88
N LEU A 27 0.76 4.63 -0.24
CA LEU A 27 2.02 5.35 -0.34
C LEU A 27 1.88 6.69 0.39
N GLU A 28 2.70 6.91 1.41
CA GLU A 28 2.70 8.15 2.19
C GLU A 28 3.83 9.08 1.75
N LEU A 29 5.02 8.53 1.50
CA LEU A 29 6.21 9.29 1.09
C LEU A 29 7.17 8.43 0.28
N MET A 30 7.88 9.04 -0.67
CA MET A 30 9.08 8.48 -1.28
C MET A 30 10.28 9.35 -0.91
N PHE A 31 11.41 8.73 -0.59
CA PHE A 31 12.62 9.43 -0.17
C PHE A 31 13.89 8.67 -0.52
N LEU A 32 15.00 9.39 -0.52
CA LEU A 32 16.35 8.85 -0.69
C LEU A 32 17.05 8.84 0.68
N LEU A 33 17.61 7.71 1.05
CA LEU A 33 18.47 7.58 2.22
C LEU A 33 19.91 7.42 1.76
N GLU A 34 20.81 8.27 2.24
CA GLU A 34 22.24 8.20 1.98
C GLU A 34 22.95 7.73 3.25
N ILE A 35 23.55 6.54 3.22
CA ILE A 35 24.24 5.93 4.36
C ILE A 35 25.75 6.01 4.11
N PRO A 36 26.54 6.59 5.04
CA PRO A 36 27.99 6.62 4.89
C PRO A 36 28.55 5.20 5.02
N THR A 37 29.31 4.76 4.03
CA THR A 37 30.05 3.48 4.09
C THR A 37 31.47 3.74 4.58
N ARG A 38 31.90 2.96 5.57
CA ARG A 38 33.31 2.92 5.96
C ARG A 38 34.03 1.99 4.99
N GLY A 39 35.09 2.48 4.34
CA GLY A 39 36.00 1.61 3.61
C GLY A 39 36.58 0.56 4.56
N GLU A 40 36.59 -0.71 4.13
CA GLU A 40 37.10 -1.85 4.92
C GLU A 40 38.60 -1.68 5.28
N ASP A 41 39.30 -0.78 4.59
CA ASP A 41 40.76 -0.67 4.62
C ASP A 41 41.28 0.43 5.55
N GLY A 42 40.42 1.15 6.27
CA GLY A 42 40.84 2.26 7.15
C GLY A 42 41.44 3.48 6.42
N THR A 43 41.40 3.50 5.08
CA THR A 43 42.05 4.52 4.21
C THR A 43 41.23 5.80 4.00
N GLY A 44 40.20 6.06 4.81
CA GLY A 44 39.56 7.38 4.89
C GLY A 44 38.68 7.79 3.70
N ASN A 45 38.52 6.95 2.67
CA ASN A 45 37.48 7.18 1.65
C ASN A 45 36.11 6.75 2.20
N CYS A 46 35.34 7.73 2.66
CA CYS A 46 33.92 7.56 2.98
C CYS A 46 33.10 7.55 1.68
N GLY A 47 32.60 6.38 1.30
CA GLY A 47 31.57 6.27 0.27
C GLY A 47 30.19 6.61 0.84
N TRP A 48 29.21 6.81 -0.04
CA TRP A 48 27.80 6.90 0.33
C TRP A 48 27.00 5.84 -0.42
N GLU A 49 26.29 4.98 0.31
CA GLU A 49 25.32 4.08 -0.27
C GLU A 49 23.97 4.78 -0.35
N LYS A 50 23.36 4.80 -1.54
CA LYS A 50 22.08 5.48 -1.80
C LYS A 50 20.95 4.46 -1.89
N HIS A 51 19.93 4.63 -1.07
CA HIS A 51 18.76 3.75 -1.01
C HIS A 51 17.47 4.52 -1.32
N HIS A 52 16.80 4.15 -2.41
CA HIS A 52 15.49 4.70 -2.75
C HIS A 52 14.39 3.93 -2.03
N LEU A 53 13.67 4.60 -1.13
CA LEU A 53 12.69 4.01 -0.23
C LEU A 53 11.32 4.68 -0.37
N ALA A 54 10.28 3.92 -0.03
CA ALA A 54 8.93 4.41 0.20
C ALA A 54 8.48 4.08 1.61
N ALA A 55 7.84 5.05 2.25
CA ALA A 55 7.03 4.84 3.44
C ALA A 55 5.60 4.48 2.99
N ILE A 56 5.16 3.28 3.35
CA ILE A 56 3.83 2.77 3.00
C ILE A 56 3.07 2.51 4.29
N ARG A 57 1.82 2.98 4.39
CA ARG A 57 0.89 2.52 5.42
C ARG A 57 0.28 1.20 4.98
N PRO A 58 0.60 0.08 5.62
CA PRO A 58 0.19 -1.24 5.14
C PRO A 58 -1.28 -1.53 5.43
N THR A 59 -1.83 -2.45 4.64
CA THR A 59 -3.13 -3.08 4.89
C THR A 59 -2.96 -4.58 5.14
N GLU A 60 -4.00 -5.20 5.68
CA GLU A 60 -4.11 -6.64 5.88
C GLU A 60 -5.36 -7.20 5.20
N PHE A 61 -5.26 -8.42 4.66
CA PHE A 61 -6.41 -9.05 4.01
C PHE A 61 -7.43 -9.46 5.05
N MET A 62 -8.65 -8.96 4.88
CA MET A 62 -9.79 -9.41 5.67
C MET A 62 -10.16 -10.84 5.30
N GLU A 63 -10.72 -11.56 6.26
CA GLU A 63 -11.32 -12.86 6.00
C GLU A 63 -12.44 -12.72 4.97
N SER A 64 -12.47 -13.63 4.00
CA SER A 64 -13.41 -13.58 2.88
C SER A 64 -14.48 -14.62 3.10
N THR A 65 -15.75 -14.25 2.93
CA THR A 65 -16.83 -15.25 2.91
C THR A 65 -16.71 -16.13 1.65
N GLU A 66 -17.29 -17.34 1.68
CA GLU A 66 -17.22 -18.27 0.53
C GLU A 66 -17.71 -17.63 -0.79
N GLY A 67 -18.80 -16.86 -0.74
CA GLY A 67 -19.30 -16.12 -1.90
C GLY A 67 -18.34 -15.03 -2.42
N GLN A 68 -17.51 -14.43 -1.56
CA GLN A 68 -16.49 -13.46 -1.95
C GLN A 68 -15.27 -14.14 -2.57
N LYS A 69 -14.88 -15.32 -2.05
CA LYS A 69 -13.81 -16.15 -2.61
C LYS A 69 -14.13 -16.55 -4.07
N ALA A 70 -15.36 -17.02 -4.31
CA ALA A 70 -15.82 -17.39 -5.65
C ALA A 70 -15.75 -16.23 -6.67
N ARG A 71 -15.95 -14.99 -6.22
CA ARG A 71 -15.93 -13.78 -7.05
C ARG A 71 -14.57 -13.09 -7.12
N ARG A 72 -13.52 -13.67 -6.52
CA ARG A 72 -12.17 -13.09 -6.40
C ARG A 72 -12.18 -11.63 -5.92
N THR A 73 -13.12 -11.30 -5.05
CA THR A 73 -13.23 -9.95 -4.47
C THR A 73 -12.43 -9.92 -3.19
N PHE A 74 -11.36 -9.14 -3.17
CA PHE A 74 -10.48 -9.02 -2.01
C PHE A 74 -10.82 -7.77 -1.22
N LYS A 75 -10.87 -7.92 0.10
CA LYS A 75 -11.04 -6.82 1.05
C LYS A 75 -9.81 -6.71 1.91
N VAL A 76 -9.42 -5.48 2.21
CA VAL A 76 -8.32 -5.17 3.11
C VAL A 76 -8.73 -4.13 4.13
N SER A 77 -8.18 -4.21 5.33
CA SER A 77 -8.30 -3.18 6.37
C SER A 77 -6.93 -2.59 6.66
N TRP A 78 -6.89 -1.42 7.30
CA TRP A 78 -5.62 -0.92 7.84
C TRP A 78 -5.01 -1.97 8.76
N ALA A 79 -3.73 -2.28 8.57
CA ALA A 79 -3.02 -3.13 9.51
C ALA A 79 -2.76 -2.34 10.81
N THR A 80 -2.47 -3.06 11.89
CA THR A 80 -2.06 -2.46 13.17
C THR A 80 -0.76 -1.67 13.03
N GLU A 81 0.14 -2.12 12.16
CA GLU A 81 1.37 -1.43 11.80
C GLU A 81 1.07 -0.14 11.04
N ARG A 82 1.62 0.99 11.53
CA ARG A 82 1.33 2.30 10.96
C ARG A 82 2.08 2.58 9.66
N LEU A 83 3.32 2.14 9.55
CA LEU A 83 4.20 2.41 8.41
C LEU A 83 5.21 1.28 8.25
N VAL A 84 5.47 0.88 7.01
CA VAL A 84 6.59 0.04 6.59
C VAL A 84 7.48 0.83 5.64
N LEU A 85 8.79 0.63 5.76
CA LEU A 85 9.76 1.13 4.79
C LEU A 85 10.06 0.02 3.79
N VAL A 86 9.84 0.30 2.51
CA VAL A 86 10.14 -0.66 1.44
C VAL A 86 11.00 -0.01 0.35
N PRO A 87 12.00 -0.73 -0.19
CA PRO A 87 12.71 -0.28 -1.37
C PRO A 87 11.74 -0.04 -2.53
N LEU A 88 11.90 1.05 -3.27
CA LEU A 88 11.01 1.37 -4.40
C LEU A 88 10.92 0.23 -5.41
N ARG A 89 12.03 -0.48 -5.66
CA ARG A 89 12.09 -1.67 -6.52
C ARG A 89 11.16 -2.82 -6.11
N ARG A 90 10.62 -2.81 -4.89
CA ARG A 90 9.68 -3.80 -4.38
C ARG A 90 8.21 -3.37 -4.52
N ILE A 91 7.95 -2.16 -5.00
CA ILE A 91 6.61 -1.74 -5.42
C ILE A 91 6.38 -2.30 -6.81
N VAL A 92 5.31 -3.09 -6.97
CA VAL A 92 5.05 -3.83 -8.20
C VAL A 92 4.11 -3.07 -9.12
N ARG A 93 3.08 -2.42 -8.56
CA ARG A 93 2.07 -1.68 -9.31
C ARG A 93 1.26 -0.77 -8.39
N ALA A 94 0.63 0.24 -8.97
CA ALA A 94 -0.46 0.96 -8.34
C ALA A 94 -1.73 0.09 -8.32
N VAL A 95 -2.60 0.37 -7.35
CA VAL A 95 -3.82 -0.39 -7.07
C VAL A 95 -4.94 0.60 -6.80
N SER A 96 -6.09 0.38 -7.43
CA SER A 96 -7.30 1.12 -7.10
C SER A 96 -8.04 0.39 -5.97
N VAL A 97 -8.48 1.14 -4.98
CA VAL A 97 -9.29 0.62 -3.89
C VAL A 97 -10.54 1.47 -3.71
N VAL A 98 -11.63 0.82 -3.30
CA VAL A 98 -12.90 1.47 -3.00
C VAL A 98 -13.11 1.46 -1.48
N PRO A 99 -13.16 2.62 -0.81
CA PRO A 99 -13.42 2.71 0.62
C PRO A 99 -14.78 2.14 1.01
N ILE A 100 -14.81 1.36 2.09
CA ILE A 100 -16.04 0.86 2.72
C ILE A 100 -16.33 1.77 3.92
N LEU A 101 -17.26 2.69 3.73
CA LEU A 101 -17.68 3.60 4.81
C LEU A 101 -18.55 2.87 5.84
N PRO A 102 -18.58 3.34 7.10
CA PRO A 102 -19.53 2.86 8.11
C PRO A 102 -20.98 2.94 7.61
N PRO A 103 -21.86 2.03 8.07
CA PRO A 103 -23.29 2.10 7.74
C PRO A 103 -23.86 3.45 8.17
N HIS A 104 -24.56 4.12 7.26
CA HIS A 104 -25.30 5.34 7.54
C HIS A 104 -26.79 5.01 7.62
N GLN A 105 -27.46 5.45 8.68
CA GLN A 105 -28.90 5.27 8.82
C GLN A 105 -29.65 6.37 8.04
N LEU A 106 -30.71 6.01 7.30
CA LEU A 106 -31.46 6.92 6.43
C LEU A 106 -32.02 8.18 7.12
N ARG A 107 -32.19 8.16 8.45
CA ARG A 107 -32.71 9.29 9.24
C ARG A 107 -31.63 10.06 10.01
N GLN A 108 -30.37 9.66 9.89
CA GLN A 108 -29.26 10.33 10.54
C GLN A 108 -28.79 11.48 9.65
N SER A 109 -28.43 12.61 10.25
CA SER A 109 -27.78 13.69 9.51
C SER A 109 -26.46 13.19 8.91
N PHE A 110 -26.30 13.27 7.59
CA PHE A 110 -25.06 12.90 6.93
C PHE A 110 -24.05 14.04 7.03
N THR A 111 -22.93 13.79 7.71
CA THR A 111 -21.75 14.66 7.61
C THR A 111 -20.70 13.91 6.80
N PRO A 112 -20.30 14.42 5.62
CA PRO A 112 -19.25 13.77 4.85
C PRO A 112 -17.95 13.74 5.65
N PRO A 113 -17.20 12.63 5.65
CA PRO A 113 -15.93 12.57 6.36
C PRO A 113 -14.92 13.52 5.70
N VAL A 114 -14.14 14.20 6.54
CA VAL A 114 -13.03 15.06 6.10
C VAL A 114 -12.01 14.27 5.28
N ASP A 115 -11.82 12.99 5.64
CA ASP A 115 -10.97 12.05 4.93
C ASP A 115 -11.67 10.69 4.80
N ILE A 116 -12.10 10.38 3.58
CA ILE A 116 -12.83 9.14 3.27
C ILE A 116 -11.99 7.89 3.54
N TYR A 117 -10.65 7.98 3.46
CA TYR A 117 -9.77 6.83 3.61
C TYR A 117 -9.45 6.57 5.08
N GLU A 118 -9.37 7.61 5.91
CA GLU A 118 -9.24 7.43 7.36
C GLU A 118 -10.55 6.97 8.00
N ALA A 119 -11.70 7.45 7.51
CA ALA A 119 -13.00 7.06 8.02
C ALA A 119 -13.46 5.65 7.56
N ALA A 120 -12.78 5.07 6.57
CA ALA A 120 -13.12 3.76 6.03
C ALA A 120 -12.86 2.62 7.04
N ARG A 121 -13.81 1.69 7.15
CA ARG A 121 -13.62 0.45 7.94
C ARG A 121 -12.76 -0.58 7.21
N GLY A 122 -12.55 -0.39 5.93
CA GLY A 122 -11.78 -1.24 5.05
C GLY A 122 -11.96 -0.81 3.61
N PHE A 123 -11.39 -1.58 2.70
CA PHE A 123 -11.31 -1.26 1.30
C PHE A 123 -11.57 -2.51 0.46
N VAL A 124 -12.33 -2.36 -0.61
CA VAL A 124 -12.40 -3.39 -1.65
C VAL A 124 -11.30 -3.11 -2.66
N ILE A 125 -10.47 -4.12 -2.95
CA ILE A 125 -9.47 -3.99 -4.00
C ILE A 125 -10.18 -4.08 -5.36
N ASN A 126 -10.06 -3.02 -6.16
CA ASN A 126 -10.56 -3.01 -7.53
C ASN A 126 -9.48 -3.54 -8.49
N ASN A 127 -9.35 -4.86 -8.53
CA ASN A 127 -8.40 -5.57 -9.41
C ASN A 127 -8.90 -5.75 -10.86
N ARG A 128 -10.04 -5.16 -11.24
CA ARG A 128 -10.56 -5.23 -12.62
C ARG A 128 -9.97 -4.17 -13.56
N ILE A 129 -9.01 -3.39 -13.09
CA ILE A 129 -8.33 -2.42 -13.93
C ILE A 129 -7.30 -3.19 -14.76
N ASP A 130 -7.64 -3.37 -16.03
CA ASP A 130 -6.80 -3.96 -17.06
C ASP A 130 -5.43 -3.25 -17.12
N SER A 131 -4.39 -4.01 -17.43
CA SER A 131 -3.06 -3.54 -17.82
C SER A 131 -3.08 -2.38 -18.82
N GLU A 132 -4.05 -2.35 -19.73
CA GLU A 132 -4.20 -1.25 -20.70
C GLU A 132 -4.59 0.09 -20.06
N THR A 133 -5.32 0.09 -18.93
CA THR A 133 -5.80 1.32 -18.30
C THR A 133 -4.72 2.03 -17.47
N PHE A 134 -3.64 1.34 -17.09
CA PHE A 134 -2.56 1.93 -16.25
C PHE A 134 -1.30 2.34 -17.02
N ASN A 135 -1.18 2.00 -18.30
CA ASN A 135 -0.04 2.41 -19.15
C ASN A 135 -0.08 3.89 -19.60
N ALA A 136 -0.94 4.72 -19.00
CA ALA A 136 -0.99 6.15 -19.25
C ALA A 136 -0.20 6.94 -18.19
N TYR A 137 1.08 6.60 -18.00
CA TYR A 137 2.09 7.51 -17.45
C TYR A 137 3.41 7.19 -18.17
N PHE A 138 3.51 7.66 -19.42
CA PHE A 138 4.79 7.88 -20.10
C PHE A 138 5.37 9.21 -19.64
#